data_AF-A0A7X9DM81-F1
#
_entry.id   AF-A0A7X9DM81-F1
#
_cell.length_a   1.000
_cell.length_b   1.000
_cell.length_c   1.000
_cell.angle_alpha   90.00
_cell.angle_beta   90.00
_cell.angle_gamma   90.00
#
_symmetry.space_group_name_H-M   'P 1'
#
loop_
_entity.id
_entity.type
_entity.pdbx_description
1 polymer ?
#
loop_
_entity_poly.entity_id
_entity_poly.type
_entity_poly.pdbx_seq_one_letter_code
_entity_poly.pdbx_strand_id
1 'polypeptide(L)'
;MLNQILDVFFLLFHTSLTLFNALGWIWKPLRKINLLTLLLTGSSWFVLGLFYGMGYCPLTDWHFRVLRNMGRTNLPDSYLQYLTMRFFHWPISASIIDFITAAVFFLALSVSLWLNIRDWKHQRKGLPSHL
;
A
#
# COMPACT_ATOMS: atom_id res chain seq x y z
N MET A 1 2.40 -25.29 9.06
CA MET A 1 3.80 -24.89 8.87
C MET A 1 3.94 -23.88 7.73
N LEU A 2 3.95 -24.28 6.44
CA LEU A 2 4.19 -23.34 5.32
C LEU A 2 3.16 -22.19 5.23
N ASN A 3 1.86 -22.49 5.31
CA ASN A 3 0.81 -21.46 5.23
C ASN A 3 0.87 -20.42 6.37
N GLN A 4 1.37 -20.81 7.55
CA GLN A 4 1.54 -19.89 8.68
C GLN A 4 2.72 -18.94 8.45
N ILE A 5 3.81 -19.44 7.85
CA ILE A 5 4.94 -18.60 7.43
C ILE A 5 4.48 -17.60 6.38
N LEU A 6 3.69 -18.06 5.41
CA LEU A 6 3.11 -17.19 4.38
C LEU A 6 2.16 -16.14 4.97
N ASP A 7 1.30 -16.50 5.93
CA ASP A 7 0.43 -15.52 6.62
C ASP A 7 1.25 -14.41 7.29
N VAL A 8 2.25 -14.79 8.09
CA VAL A 8 3.13 -13.81 8.77
C VAL A 8 3.92 -12.98 7.77
N PHE A 9 4.43 -13.60 6.70
CA PHE A 9 5.12 -12.90 5.63
C PHE A 9 4.22 -11.85 4.97
N PHE A 10 3.02 -12.23 4.51
CA PHE A 10 2.10 -11.29 3.88
C PHE A 10 1.67 -10.19 4.85
N LEU A 11 1.40 -10.54 6.10
CA LEU A 11 1.04 -9.59 7.14
C LEU A 11 2.14 -8.53 7.34
N LEU A 12 3.40 -8.96 7.50
CA LEU A 12 4.52 -8.05 7.73
C LEU A 12 4.89 -7.27 6.47
N PHE A 13 5.02 -7.96 5.33
CA PHE A 13 5.44 -7.37 4.06
C PHE A 13 4.41 -6.37 3.55
N HIS A 14 3.14 -6.77 3.49
CA HIS A 14 2.09 -5.90 2.95
C HIS A 14 1.84 -4.71 3.88
N THR A 15 1.82 -4.91 5.20
CA THR A 15 1.69 -3.78 6.14
C THR A 15 2.87 -2.83 6.03
N SER A 16 4.10 -3.35 5.91
CA SER A 16 5.30 -2.52 5.70
C SER A 16 5.25 -1.77 4.38
N LEU A 17 4.77 -2.40 3.31
CA LEU A 17 4.59 -1.76 2.00
C LEU A 17 3.54 -0.64 2.06
N THR A 18 2.42 -0.87 2.74
CA THR A 18 1.38 0.15 2.93
C THR A 18 1.90 1.35 3.73
N LEU A 19 2.62 1.10 4.82
CA LEU A 19 3.26 2.17 5.61
C LEU A 19 4.33 2.90 4.81
N PHE A 20 5.13 2.15 4.04
CA PHE A 20 6.14 2.72 3.17
C PHE A 20 5.51 3.60 2.10
N ASN A 21 4.44 3.18 1.42
CA ASN A 21 3.72 4.03 0.48
C ASN A 21 3.17 5.31 1.13
N ALA A 22 2.68 5.22 2.37
CA ALA A 22 2.10 6.34 3.09
C ALA A 22 3.14 7.35 3.62
N LEU A 23 4.35 6.91 3.99
CA LEU A 23 5.34 7.72 4.71
C LEU A 23 6.74 7.77 4.06
N GLY A 24 7.02 6.92 3.08
CA GLY A 24 8.34 6.76 2.46
C GLY A 24 8.82 7.99 1.69
N TRP A 25 7.91 8.92 1.36
CA TRP A 25 8.24 10.22 0.77
C TRP A 25 8.96 11.18 1.74
N ILE A 26 8.88 10.94 3.05
CA ILE A 26 9.52 11.77 4.09
C ILE A 26 11.05 11.67 3.95
N TRP A 27 11.60 10.47 3.77
CA TRP A 27 13.03 10.25 3.64
C TRP A 27 13.54 10.50 2.23
N LYS A 28 14.38 11.54 2.08
CA LYS A 28 15.06 11.90 0.81
C LYS A 28 15.62 10.72 0.00
N PRO A 29 16.45 9.81 0.56
CA PRO A 29 17.03 8.72 -0.24
C PRO A 29 15.99 7.73 -0.75
N LEU A 30 14.83 7.63 -0.10
CA LEU A 30 13.77 6.67 -0.41
C LEU A 30 12.70 7.25 -1.35
N ARG A 31 12.70 8.56 -1.63
CA ARG A 31 11.66 9.23 -2.44
C ARG A 31 11.42 8.62 -3.81
N LYS A 32 12.49 8.19 -4.51
CA LYS A 32 12.38 7.54 -5.82
C LYS A 32 11.76 6.16 -5.72
N ILE A 33 12.17 5.39 -4.71
CA ILE A 33 11.64 4.04 -4.45
C ILE A 33 10.18 4.14 -4.02
N ASN A 34 9.84 5.08 -3.14
CA ASN A 34 8.48 5.37 -2.72
C ASN A 34 7.56 5.73 -3.90
N LEU A 35 8.05 6.58 -4.82
CA LEU A 35 7.28 6.90 -6.02
C LEU A 35 7.06 5.66 -6.89
N LEU A 36 8.09 4.84 -7.08
CA LEU A 36 7.97 3.58 -7.83
C LEU A 36 6.94 2.64 -7.20
N THR A 37 6.98 2.44 -5.88
CA THR A 37 6.02 1.57 -5.18
C THR A 37 4.60 2.12 -5.23
N LEU A 38 4.42 3.43 -5.11
CA LEU A 38 3.11 4.08 -5.27
C LEU A 38 2.58 3.90 -6.71
N LEU A 39 3.42 4.07 -7.73
CA LEU A 39 3.01 3.84 -9.11
C LEU A 39 2.65 2.39 -9.38
N LEU A 40 3.41 1.42 -8.86
CA LEU A 40 3.07 0.00 -8.96
C LEU A 40 1.75 -0.33 -8.26
N THR A 41 1.53 0.24 -7.06
CA THR A 41 0.30 0.06 -6.29
C THR A 41 -0.89 0.67 -7.00
N GLY A 42 -0.75 1.91 -7.48
CA GLY A 42 -1.78 2.58 -8.28
C GLY A 42 -2.06 1.82 -9.57
N SER A 43 -1.03 1.35 -10.27
CA SER A 43 -1.20 0.53 -11.49
C SER A 43 -1.96 -0.75 -11.19
N SER A 44 -1.70 -1.41 -10.06
CA SER A 44 -2.54 -2.54 -9.62
C SER A 44 -4.00 -2.12 -9.44
N TRP A 45 -4.25 -1.03 -8.74
CA TRP A 45 -5.61 -0.57 -8.46
C TRP A 45 -6.38 -0.14 -9.71
N PHE A 46 -5.70 0.48 -10.67
CA PHE A 46 -6.32 0.93 -11.93
C PHE A 46 -6.38 -0.19 -12.96
N VAL A 47 -5.27 -0.84 -13.28
CA VAL A 47 -5.21 -1.86 -14.34
C VAL A 47 -5.95 -3.12 -13.91
N LEU A 48 -5.62 -3.68 -12.74
CA LEU A 48 -6.30 -4.88 -12.26
C LEU A 48 -7.68 -4.55 -11.69
N GLY A 49 -7.89 -3.34 -11.16
CA GLY A 49 -9.21 -2.96 -10.70
C GLY A 49 -10.26 -2.80 -11.79
N LEU A 50 -9.85 -2.60 -13.05
CA LEU A 50 -10.78 -2.70 -14.19
C LEU A 50 -11.35 -4.12 -14.37
N PHE A 51 -10.61 -5.15 -13.96
CA PHE A 51 -11.04 -6.55 -14.07
C PHE A 51 -11.66 -7.09 -12.77
N TYR A 52 -11.11 -6.70 -11.62
CA TYR A 52 -11.41 -7.31 -10.32
C TYR A 52 -12.09 -6.37 -9.31
N GLY A 53 -12.27 -5.09 -9.66
CA GLY A 53 -12.87 -4.06 -8.80
C GLY A 53 -11.88 -2.99 -8.31
N MET A 54 -12.36 -1.75 -8.13
CA MET A 54 -11.51 -0.63 -7.71
C MET A 54 -10.78 -0.93 -6.39
N GLY A 55 -9.48 -0.62 -6.34
CA GLY A 55 -8.65 -0.87 -5.15
C GLY A 55 -8.06 -2.29 -5.06
N TYR A 56 -8.21 -3.10 -6.11
CA TYR A 56 -7.68 -4.47 -6.11
C TYR A 56 -6.15 -4.51 -5.93
N CYS A 57 -5.71 -5.33 -4.98
CA CYS A 57 -4.30 -5.60 -4.71
C CYS A 57 -4.02 -7.11 -4.77
N PRO A 58 -3.12 -7.59 -5.66
CA PRO A 58 -2.83 -9.01 -5.81
C PRO A 58 -2.21 -9.62 -4.55
N LEU A 59 -1.53 -8.81 -3.72
CA LEU A 59 -0.99 -9.26 -2.44
C LEU A 59 -2.11 -9.60 -1.45
N THR A 60 -3.18 -8.80 -1.40
CA THR A 60 -4.36 -9.10 -0.57
C THR A 60 -5.01 -10.39 -1.02
N ASP A 61 -5.27 -10.53 -2.32
CA ASP A 61 -5.96 -11.70 -2.86
C ASP A 61 -5.15 -12.99 -2.63
N TRP A 62 -3.82 -12.92 -2.81
CA TRP A 62 -2.95 -14.04 -2.48
C TRP A 62 -2.96 -14.34 -0.98
N HIS A 63 -2.82 -13.33 -0.12
CA HIS A 63 -2.88 -13.54 1.33
C HIS A 63 -4.21 -14.18 1.74
N PHE A 64 -5.33 -13.74 1.17
CA PHE A 64 -6.64 -14.32 1.44
C PHE A 64 -6.79 -15.74 0.91
N ARG A 65 -6.15 -16.10 -0.20
CA ARG A 65 -6.04 -17.51 -0.63
C ARG A 65 -5.28 -18.35 0.40
N VAL A 66 -4.17 -17.85 0.94
CA VAL A 66 -3.42 -18.54 2.00
C VAL A 66 -4.28 -18.70 3.26
N LEU A 67 -5.00 -17.66 3.68
CA LEU A 67 -5.90 -17.72 4.84
C LEU A 67 -7.06 -18.70 4.63
N ARG A 68 -7.68 -18.72 3.44
CA ARG A 68 -8.72 -19.69 3.07
C ARG A 68 -8.20 -21.12 3.13
N ASN A 69 -6.99 -21.37 2.64
CA ASN A 69 -6.34 -22.68 2.73
C ASN A 69 -6.02 -23.12 4.18
N MET A 70 -6.02 -22.19 5.13
CA MET A 70 -5.91 -22.47 6.56
C MET A 70 -7.28 -22.60 7.25
N GLY A 71 -8.38 -22.64 6.49
CA GLY A 71 -9.74 -22.78 7.02
C GLY A 71 -10.34 -21.48 7.57
N ARG A 72 -9.76 -20.30 7.29
CA ARG A 72 -10.36 -19.02 7.68
C ARG A 72 -11.53 -18.67 6.75
N THR A 73 -12.69 -18.43 7.36
CA THR A 73 -13.93 -18.01 6.70
C THR A 73 -14.28 -16.57 7.09
N ASN A 74 -15.23 -15.95 6.38
CA ASN A 74 -15.67 -14.56 6.62
C ASN A 74 -14.53 -13.53 6.58
N LEU A 75 -13.61 -13.68 5.62
CA LEU A 75 -12.59 -12.67 5.38
C LEU A 75 -13.24 -11.41 4.81
N PRO A 76 -12.85 -10.22 5.27
CA PRO A 76 -13.35 -8.96 4.73
C PRO A 76 -12.85 -8.74 3.30
N ASP A 77 -13.48 -7.83 2.57
CA ASP A 77 -13.09 -7.54 1.18
C ASP A 77 -11.80 -6.72 1.07
N SER A 78 -11.45 -5.96 2.12
CA SER A 78 -10.25 -5.11 2.13
C SER A 78 -9.20 -5.52 3.15
N TYR A 79 -7.93 -5.39 2.76
CA TYR A 79 -6.79 -5.77 3.61
C TYR A 79 -6.69 -4.93 4.89
N LEU A 80 -6.97 -3.63 4.80
CA LEU A 80 -6.94 -2.76 5.98
C LEU A 80 -8.09 -3.11 6.93
N GLN A 81 -9.26 -3.51 6.43
CA GLN A 81 -10.34 -4.01 7.29
C GLN A 81 -9.94 -5.31 7.97
N TYR A 82 -9.24 -6.21 7.26
CA TYR A 82 -8.65 -7.41 7.87
C TYR A 82 -7.68 -7.06 9.01
N LEU A 83 -6.79 -6.09 8.81
CA LEU A 83 -5.88 -5.62 9.86
C LEU A 83 -6.64 -5.04 11.06
N THR A 84 -7.63 -4.17 10.84
CA THR A 84 -8.39 -3.55 11.94
C THR A 84 -9.18 -4.58 12.73
N MET A 85 -9.79 -5.56 12.05
CA MET A 85 -10.49 -6.67 12.71
C MET A 85 -9.52 -7.58 13.46
N ARG A 86 -8.35 -7.91 12.89
CA ARG A 86 -7.36 -8.81 13.50
C ARG A 86 -6.69 -8.22 14.74
N PHE A 87 -6.37 -6.93 14.73
CA PHE A 87 -5.62 -6.28 15.82
C PHE A 87 -6.52 -5.56 16.82
N PHE A 88 -7.54 -4.84 16.34
CA PHE A 88 -8.36 -3.95 17.18
C PHE A 88 -9.77 -4.48 17.41
N HIS A 89 -10.16 -5.59 16.76
CA HIS A 89 -11.52 -6.15 16.80
C HIS A 89 -12.62 -5.12 16.46
N TRP A 90 -12.28 -4.10 15.66
CA TRP A 90 -13.19 -3.01 15.34
C TRP A 90 -13.94 -3.31 14.03
N PRO A 91 -15.29 -3.42 14.05
CA PRO A 91 -16.08 -3.62 12.84
C PRO A 91 -16.27 -2.31 12.06
N ILE A 92 -15.18 -1.71 11.59
CA ILE A 92 -15.25 -0.57 10.67
C ILE A 92 -15.75 -1.08 9.31
N SER A 93 -16.68 -0.35 8.69
CA SER A 93 -17.19 -0.71 7.37
C SER A 93 -16.07 -0.65 6.30
N ALA A 94 -16.13 -1.58 5.35
CA ALA A 94 -15.16 -1.66 4.25
C ALA A 94 -15.09 -0.34 3.46
N SER A 95 -16.25 0.27 3.18
CA SER A 95 -16.33 1.51 2.41
C SER A 95 -15.58 2.69 3.07
N ILE A 96 -15.62 2.81 4.41
CA ILE A 96 -14.87 3.86 5.12
C ILE A 96 -13.37 3.59 5.03
N ILE A 97 -12.95 2.34 5.26
CA ILE A 97 -11.55 1.91 5.16
C ILE A 97 -11.02 2.20 3.75
N ASP A 98 -11.77 1.82 2.72
CA ASP A 98 -11.36 1.96 1.32
C ASP A 98 -11.27 3.44 0.92
N PHE A 99 -12.23 4.27 1.35
CA PHE A 99 -12.20 5.71 1.14
C PHE A 99 -10.97 6.36 1.79
N ILE A 100 -10.70 6.05 3.06
CA ILE A 100 -9.52 6.55 3.78
C ILE A 100 -8.24 6.11 3.09
N THR A 101 -8.15 4.83 2.70
CA THR A 101 -6.97 4.27 2.04
C THR A 101 -6.72 4.98 0.71
N ALA A 102 -7.76 5.19 -0.10
CA ALA A 102 -7.66 5.91 -1.36
C ALA A 102 -7.24 7.37 -1.14
N ALA A 103 -7.85 8.07 -0.19
CA ALA A 103 -7.50 9.46 0.12
C ALA A 103 -6.03 9.60 0.55
N VAL A 104 -5.56 8.74 1.47
CA VAL A 104 -4.15 8.71 1.91
C VAL A 104 -3.22 8.37 0.75
N PHE A 105 -3.59 7.40 -0.09
CA PHE A 105 -2.79 7.00 -1.25
C PHE A 105 -2.62 8.15 -2.25
N PHE A 106 -3.70 8.83 -2.64
CA PHE A 106 -3.62 9.95 -3.59
C PHE A 106 -2.86 11.16 -3.01
N LEU A 107 -3.01 11.42 -1.72
CA LEU A 107 -2.22 12.45 -1.03
C LEU A 107 -0.73 12.10 -1.06
N ALA A 108 -0.36 10.87 -0.67
CA ALA A 108 1.02 10.41 -0.67
C ALA A 108 1.63 10.41 -2.08
N LEU A 109 0.87 10.01 -3.10
CA LEU A 109 1.28 10.07 -4.51
C LEU A 109 1.53 11.51 -4.96
N SER A 110 0.63 12.43 -4.65
CA SER A 110 0.76 13.85 -5.00
C SER A 110 1.99 14.49 -4.36
N VAL A 111 2.19 14.23 -3.06
CA VAL A 111 3.38 14.71 -2.32
C VAL A 111 4.66 14.08 -2.87
N SER A 112 4.65 12.77 -3.13
CA SER A 112 5.82 12.07 -3.67
C SER A 112 6.20 12.56 -5.07
N LEU A 113 5.22 12.79 -5.95
CA LEU A 113 5.44 13.38 -7.27
C LEU A 113 6.05 14.78 -7.16
N TRP A 114 5.48 15.64 -6.32
CA TRP A 114 5.98 17.00 -6.11
C TRP A 114 7.42 17.02 -5.60
N LEU A 115 7.74 16.21 -4.59
CA LEU A 115 9.10 16.12 -4.04
C LEU A 115 10.10 15.59 -5.06
N ASN A 116 9.76 14.55 -5.83
CA ASN A 116 10.64 14.01 -6.86
C ASN A 116 10.86 15.01 -8.01
N ILE A 117 9.83 15.73 -8.45
CA ILE A 117 9.95 16.78 -9.49
C ILE A 117 10.80 17.94 -8.98
N ARG A 118 10.60 18.37 -7.72
CA ARG A 118 11.40 19.41 -7.08
C ARG A 118 12.87 19.00 -7.01
N ASP A 119 13.17 17.81 -6.50
CA ASP A 119 14.54 17.30 -6.36
C ASP A 119 15.23 17.19 -7.73
N TRP A 120 14.51 16.72 -8.76
CA TRP A 120 15.03 16.66 -10.14
C TRP A 120 15.35 18.05 -10.71
N LYS A 121 14.50 19.06 -10.46
CA LYS A 121 14.77 20.44 -10.89
C LYS A 121 15.99 21.04 -10.17
N HIS A 122 16.17 20.77 -8.88
CA HIS A 122 17.34 21.25 -8.13
C HIS A 122 18.65 20.62 -8.64
N GLN A 123 18.65 19.32 -8.94
CA GLN A 123 19.81 18.63 -9.51
C GLN A 123 20.18 19.16 -10.90
N ARG A 124 19.19 19.44 -11.77
CA ARG A 124 19.45 20.02 -13.10
C ARG A 124 19.97 21.45 -13.08
N LYS A 125 19.63 22.22 -12.05
CA LYS A 125 20.13 23.61 -11.88
C LYS A 125 21.52 23.68 -11.25
N GLY A 126 22.16 22.55 -10.95
CA GLY A 126 23.49 22.51 -10.34
C GLY A 126 23.54 23.06 -8.91
N LEU A 127 22.40 23.23 -8.23
CA LEU A 127 22.41 23.63 -6.83
C LEU A 127 22.80 22.42 -5.95
N PRO A 128 23.81 22.56 -5.07
CA PRO A 128 24.25 21.46 -4.22
C PRO A 128 23.10 20.97 -3.33
N SER A 129 22.91 19.65 -3.30
CA SER A 129 21.81 18.96 -2.62
C SER A 129 22.05 18.78 -1.12
N HIS A 130 22.68 19.75 -0.45
CA HIS A 130 22.87 19.76 1.01
C HIS A 130 21.88 20.73 1.64
N LEU A 131 20.74 20.19 2.10
CA LEU A 131 19.88 20.71 3.18
C LEU A 131 18.88 19.61 3.53
#